data_AF-A0A916HGM8-F1
#
_entry.id   AF-A0A916HGM8-F1
#
_cell.length_a   1.000
_cell.length_b   1.000
_cell.length_c   1.000
_cell.angle_alpha   90.00
_cell.angle_beta   90.00
_cell.angle_gamma   90.00
#
_symmetry.space_group_name_H-M   'P 1'
#
loop_
_entity.id
_entity.type
_entity.pdbx_description
1 polymer ?
#
loop_
_entity_poly.entity_id
_entity_poly.type
_entity_poly.pdbx_seq_one_letter_code
_entity_poly.pdbx_strand_id
1 'polypeptide(L)'
;MSDSFLTEEKVDPRVRRTLQFLEEAFSTLIHEKDFQSITIQDITERAGINRATFYAHFPDKYALLDYKIRQDFRAEIEKRTLSACHFSGENLRVLIFAVCEFVGTTNHHCKSPRGQFEPFMEAQVKGQVKDLLLTWLGQMETNSRVSPEIAATAASWAIYGLAQYWNREKERIALEEFVEQILPLVEANLQLSRV
;
A
#
# COMPACT_ATOMS: atom_id res chain seq x y z
N MET A 1 19.83 -7.21 13.24
CA MET A 1 19.79 -5.73 13.28
C MET A 1 18.93 -5.30 12.10
N SER A 2 17.63 -5.23 12.33
CA SER A 2 16.61 -4.97 11.30
C SER A 2 15.58 -4.06 11.94
N ASP A 3 15.83 -2.77 11.85
CA ASP A 3 15.00 -1.69 12.38
C ASP A 3 14.27 -1.05 11.19
N SER A 4 13.23 -1.74 10.68
CA SER A 4 12.55 -1.34 9.44
C SER A 4 11.04 -1.13 9.60
N PHE A 5 10.47 -1.27 10.79
CA PHE A 5 9.03 -1.05 10.98
C PHE A 5 8.60 -0.04 12.03
N LEU A 6 9.45 0.36 12.98
CA LEU A 6 9.05 1.37 13.98
C LEU A 6 10.24 2.18 14.52
N THR A 7 10.86 2.99 13.67
CA THR A 7 11.43 4.25 14.14
C THR A 7 11.07 5.34 13.13
N GLU A 8 9.95 6.02 13.37
CA GLU A 8 9.96 7.46 13.13
C GLU A 8 11.09 8.03 14.01
N GLU A 9 12.32 8.04 13.50
CA GLU A 9 13.25 9.12 13.86
C GLU A 9 12.42 10.38 13.81
N LYS A 10 12.39 11.17 14.90
CA LYS A 10 11.61 12.41 15.01
C LYS A 10 11.83 13.25 13.75
N VAL A 11 10.98 13.04 12.73
CA VAL A 11 11.08 13.74 11.46
C VAL A 11 10.88 15.19 11.82
N ASP A 12 11.80 16.06 11.38
CA ASP A 12 11.73 17.48 11.67
C ASP A 12 10.29 17.96 11.36
N PRO A 13 9.58 18.58 12.32
CA PRO A 13 8.22 19.05 12.12
C PRO A 13 8.04 19.91 10.86
N ARG A 14 9.11 20.58 10.40
CA ARG A 14 9.15 21.33 9.15
C ARG A 14 9.07 20.40 7.94
N VAL A 15 9.84 19.33 7.92
CA VAL A 15 9.79 18.31 6.86
C VAL A 15 8.40 17.69 6.79
N ARG A 16 7.82 17.30 7.93
CA ARG A 16 6.47 16.74 7.97
C ARG A 16 5.43 17.71 7.41
N ARG A 17 5.52 18.99 7.78
CA ARG A 17 4.61 20.02 7.28
C ARG A 17 4.77 20.25 5.77
N THR A 18 5.99 20.26 5.26
CA THR A 18 6.26 20.39 3.82
C THR A 18 5.68 19.20 3.05
N LEU A 19 5.87 17.98 3.53
CA LEU A 19 5.28 16.78 2.93
C LEU A 19 3.75 16.85 2.90
N GLN A 20 3.11 17.24 4.01
CA GLN A 20 1.65 17.42 4.08
C GLN A 20 1.13 18.40 3.02
N PHE A 21 1.77 19.58 2.89
CA PHE A 21 1.36 20.57 1.88
C PHE A 21 1.55 20.06 0.44
N LEU A 22 2.62 19.31 0.17
CA LEU A 22 2.84 18.70 -1.14
C LEU A 22 1.79 17.62 -1.43
N GLU A 23 1.45 16.77 -0.47
CA GLU A 23 0.43 15.73 -0.59
C GLU A 23 -0.97 16.31 -0.83
N GLU A 24 -1.35 17.34 -0.08
CA GLU A 24 -2.66 18.02 -0.21
C GLU A 24 -2.80 18.71 -1.57
N ALA A 25 -1.76 19.43 -1.99
CA ALA A 25 -1.71 20.07 -3.30
C ALA A 25 -1.82 19.04 -4.43
N PHE A 26 -1.06 17.96 -4.35
CA PHE A 26 -1.05 16.90 -5.34
C PHE A 26 -2.40 16.17 -5.44
N SER A 27 -3.01 15.84 -4.29
CA SER A 27 -4.34 15.22 -4.23
C SER A 27 -5.38 16.07 -4.93
N THR A 28 -5.36 17.37 -4.67
CA THR A 28 -6.29 18.32 -5.30
C THR A 28 -6.08 18.38 -6.81
N LEU A 29 -4.83 18.47 -7.27
CA LEU A 29 -4.49 18.55 -8.69
C LEU A 29 -4.90 17.30 -9.48
N ILE A 30 -4.78 16.10 -8.90
CA ILE A 30 -5.21 14.84 -9.55
C ILE A 30 -6.74 14.77 -9.73
N HIS A 31 -7.53 15.44 -8.88
CA HIS A 31 -8.99 15.54 -9.07
C HIS A 31 -9.38 16.62 -10.10
N GLU A 32 -8.54 17.64 -10.28
CA GLU A 32 -8.77 18.75 -11.20
C GLU A 32 -8.36 18.42 -12.64
N LYS A 33 -7.22 17.75 -12.86
CA LYS A 33 -6.67 17.47 -14.20
C LYS A 33 -5.94 16.13 -14.29
N ASP A 34 -5.71 15.69 -15.53
CA ASP A 34 -4.98 14.44 -15.80
C ASP A 34 -3.55 14.51 -15.25
N PHE A 35 -3.08 13.43 -14.62
CA PHE A 35 -1.77 13.41 -13.96
C PHE A 35 -0.61 13.65 -14.93
N GLN A 36 -0.71 13.28 -16.21
CA GLN A 36 0.35 13.59 -17.20
C GLN A 36 0.50 15.10 -17.40
N SER A 37 -0.60 15.86 -17.28
CA SER A 37 -0.62 17.32 -17.41
C SER A 37 -0.20 18.08 -16.15
N ILE A 38 -0.08 17.40 -15.00
CA ILE A 38 0.43 18.01 -13.76
C ILE A 38 1.94 18.23 -13.91
N THR A 39 2.38 19.47 -13.69
CA THR A 39 3.79 19.86 -13.65
C THR A 39 4.24 20.07 -12.21
N ILE A 40 5.56 20.05 -11.99
CA ILE A 40 6.13 20.41 -10.68
C ILE A 40 5.75 21.84 -10.29
N GLN A 41 5.65 22.74 -11.27
CA GLN A 41 5.24 24.12 -11.04
C GLN A 41 3.84 24.19 -10.44
N ASP A 42 2.86 23.49 -11.03
CA ASP A 42 1.49 23.45 -10.49
C ASP A 42 1.45 22.99 -9.03
N ILE A 43 2.21 21.93 -8.72
CA ILE A 43 2.27 21.36 -7.36
C ILE A 43 2.88 22.39 -6.40
N THR A 44 4.00 22.99 -6.77
CA THR A 44 4.72 23.95 -5.91
C THR A 44 3.95 25.24 -5.68
N GLU A 45 3.27 25.75 -6.71
CA GLU A 45 2.42 26.94 -6.62
C GLU A 45 1.21 26.67 -5.72
N ARG A 46 0.54 25.53 -5.91
CA ARG A 46 -0.61 25.15 -5.08
C ARG A 46 -0.22 24.91 -3.63
N ALA A 47 0.92 24.28 -3.38
CA ALA A 47 1.41 23.99 -2.04
C ALA A 47 2.01 25.22 -1.33
N GLY A 48 2.27 26.31 -2.05
CA GLY A 48 2.98 27.49 -1.52
C GLY A 48 4.43 27.18 -1.13
N ILE A 49 5.08 26.25 -1.83
CA ILE A 49 6.43 25.74 -1.53
C ILE A 49 7.38 26.09 -2.68
N ASN A 50 8.64 26.41 -2.36
CA ASN A 50 9.66 26.64 -3.40
C ASN A 50 9.97 25.34 -4.16
N ARG A 51 10.15 25.44 -5.48
CA ARG A 51 10.53 24.30 -6.34
C ARG A 51 11.84 23.61 -5.92
N ALA A 52 12.82 24.34 -5.38
CA ALA A 52 14.02 23.74 -4.81
C ALA A 52 13.70 22.85 -3.59
N THR A 53 12.71 23.24 -2.79
CA THR A 53 12.22 22.44 -1.65
C THR A 53 11.48 21.20 -2.13
N PHE A 54 10.70 21.28 -3.21
CA PHE A 54 10.13 20.08 -3.83
C PHE A 54 11.23 19.06 -4.18
N TYR A 55 12.26 19.51 -4.89
CA TYR A 55 13.35 18.63 -5.32
C TYR A 55 14.22 18.09 -4.18
N ALA A 56 14.19 18.73 -3.00
CA ALA A 56 14.81 18.20 -1.80
C ALA A 56 14.09 16.96 -1.24
N HIS A 57 12.80 16.78 -1.57
CA HIS A 57 11.98 15.64 -1.13
C HIS A 57 11.72 14.63 -2.23
N PHE A 58 11.49 15.10 -3.47
CA PHE A 58 11.08 14.25 -4.58
C PHE A 58 11.85 14.60 -5.85
N PRO A 59 12.47 13.62 -6.54
CA PRO A 59 13.14 13.87 -7.82
C PRO A 59 12.15 14.31 -8.91
N ASP A 60 10.91 13.83 -8.85
CA ASP A 60 9.84 14.13 -9.80
C ASP A 60 8.44 13.89 -9.20
N LYS A 61 7.39 14.09 -10.00
CA LYS A 61 6.00 13.87 -9.60
C LYS A 61 5.60 12.40 -9.44
N TYR A 62 6.35 11.47 -10.03
CA TYR A 62 6.09 10.03 -9.88
C TYR A 62 6.58 9.55 -8.51
N ALA A 63 7.70 10.06 -8.02
CA ALA A 63 8.16 9.81 -6.65
C ALA A 63 7.17 10.35 -5.61
N LEU A 64 6.55 11.51 -5.87
CA LEU A 64 5.45 12.01 -5.03
C LEU A 64 4.21 11.11 -5.11
N LEU A 65 3.86 10.60 -6.29
CA LEU A 65 2.78 9.64 -6.47
C LEU A 65 3.02 8.35 -5.67
N ASP A 66 4.21 7.75 -5.78
CA ASP A 66 4.61 6.57 -5.02
C ASP A 66 4.50 6.79 -3.52
N TYR A 67 5.02 7.93 -3.06
CA TYR A 67 4.94 8.32 -1.65
C TYR A 67 3.47 8.50 -1.20
N LYS A 68 2.63 9.14 -2.00
CA LYS A 68 1.20 9.34 -1.70
C LYS A 68 0.46 8.00 -1.62
N ILE A 69 0.61 7.12 -2.60
CA ILE A 69 0.00 5.77 -2.59
C ILE A 69 0.47 4.99 -1.37
N ARG A 70 1.75 5.11 -1.01
CA ARG A 70 2.29 4.47 0.19
C ARG A 70 1.59 4.95 1.45
N GLN A 71 1.47 6.27 1.63
CA GLN A 71 0.78 6.86 2.79
C GLN A 71 -0.69 6.46 2.84
N ASP A 72 -1.38 6.50 1.70
CA ASP A 72 -2.80 6.14 1.64
C ASP A 72 -3.05 4.68 2.04
N PHE A 73 -2.24 3.75 1.51
CA PHE A 73 -2.37 2.35 1.86
C PHE A 73 -1.97 2.07 3.32
N ARG A 74 -0.95 2.78 3.84
CA ARG A 74 -0.57 2.69 5.26
C ARG A 74 -1.71 3.15 6.17
N ALA A 75 -2.30 4.30 5.88
CA ALA A 75 -3.45 4.80 6.63
C ALA A 75 -4.63 3.81 6.57
N GLU A 76 -4.83 3.12 5.45
CA GLU A 76 -5.87 2.09 5.33
C GLU A 76 -5.62 0.87 6.22
N ILE A 77 -4.36 0.41 6.30
CA ILE A 77 -3.96 -0.65 7.24
C ILE A 77 -4.19 -0.21 8.69
N GLU A 78 -3.79 1.02 9.04
CA GLU A 78 -3.89 1.56 10.40
C GLU A 78 -5.34 1.72 10.88
N LYS A 79 -6.25 2.19 10.02
CA LYS A 79 -7.69 2.31 10.33
C LYS A 79 -8.31 0.99 10.79
N ARG A 80 -7.82 -0.12 10.28
CA ARG A 80 -8.35 -1.46 10.52
C ARG A 80 -7.78 -2.12 11.77
N THR A 81 -7.02 -1.36 12.57
CA THR A 81 -6.39 -1.82 13.81
C THR A 81 -5.56 -3.09 13.61
N LEU A 82 -4.97 -3.26 12.43
CA LEU A 82 -4.08 -4.37 12.13
C LEU A 82 -2.90 -4.32 13.12
N SER A 83 -2.89 -5.26 14.06
CA SER A 83 -1.78 -5.37 14.99
C SER A 83 -0.57 -5.90 14.22
N ALA A 84 0.37 -5.01 13.91
CA ALA A 84 1.67 -5.40 13.36
C ALA A 84 2.46 -6.35 14.29
N CYS A 85 1.98 -6.53 15.53
CA CYS A 85 2.72 -7.18 16.61
C CYS A 85 2.64 -8.70 16.63
N HIS A 86 1.76 -9.35 15.85
CA HIS A 86 1.81 -10.82 15.66
C HIS A 86 0.93 -11.29 14.49
N PHE A 87 1.32 -12.43 13.92
CA PHE A 87 0.50 -13.17 12.98
C PHE A 87 -0.76 -13.75 13.65
N SER A 88 -1.91 -13.62 12.99
CA SER A 88 -3.11 -14.43 13.27
C SER A 88 -3.96 -14.56 12.01
N GLY A 89 -4.81 -15.61 11.93
CA GLY A 89 -5.76 -15.75 10.82
C GLY A 89 -6.70 -14.55 10.70
N GLU A 90 -7.07 -13.93 11.82
CA GLU A 90 -7.86 -12.70 11.85
C GLU A 90 -7.10 -11.51 11.23
N ASN A 91 -5.85 -11.28 11.65
CA ASN A 91 -5.02 -10.20 11.08
C ASN A 91 -4.79 -10.43 9.59
N LEU A 92 -4.56 -11.68 9.16
CA LEU A 92 -4.43 -12.00 7.75
C LEU A 92 -5.72 -11.72 6.98
N ARG A 93 -6.88 -12.11 7.53
CA ARG A 93 -8.19 -11.82 6.94
C ARG A 93 -8.44 -10.32 6.78
N VAL A 94 -8.18 -9.54 7.84
CA VAL A 94 -8.32 -8.08 7.82
C VAL A 94 -7.38 -7.44 6.81
N LEU A 95 -6.15 -7.96 6.67
CA LEU A 95 -5.18 -7.50 5.67
C LEU A 95 -5.67 -7.77 4.24
N ILE A 96 -6.17 -8.97 3.95
CA ILE A 96 -6.72 -9.32 2.63
C ILE A 96 -7.90 -8.39 2.31
N PHE A 97 -8.78 -8.16 3.27
CA PHE A 97 -9.93 -7.25 3.12
C PHE A 97 -9.46 -5.82 2.81
N ALA A 98 -8.49 -5.31 3.56
CA ALA A 98 -7.91 -3.98 3.35
C ALA A 98 -7.32 -3.81 1.95
N VAL A 99 -6.59 -4.82 1.45
CA VAL A 99 -6.03 -4.79 0.09
C VAL A 99 -7.13 -4.80 -0.97
N CYS A 100 -8.16 -5.64 -0.82
CA CYS A 100 -9.27 -5.70 -1.76
C CYS A 100 -10.02 -4.37 -1.88
N GLU A 101 -10.33 -3.73 -0.75
CA GLU A 101 -10.99 -2.43 -0.75
C GLU A 101 -10.10 -1.31 -1.29
N PHE A 102 -8.82 -1.27 -0.90
CA PHE A 102 -7.90 -0.24 -1.37
C PHE A 102 -7.72 -0.29 -2.89
N VAL A 103 -7.58 -1.49 -3.44
CA VAL A 103 -7.51 -1.72 -4.90
C VAL A 103 -8.82 -1.31 -5.58
N GLY A 104 -9.97 -1.52 -4.93
CA GLY A 104 -11.28 -1.12 -5.46
C GLY A 104 -11.53 0.39 -5.44
N THR A 105 -11.25 1.06 -4.32
CA THR A 105 -11.53 2.49 -4.12
C THR A 105 -10.69 3.38 -5.04
N THR A 106 -9.43 3.05 -5.23
CA THR A 106 -8.50 3.86 -6.04
C THR A 106 -8.88 3.86 -7.53
N ASN A 107 -9.59 2.83 -8.01
CA ASN A 107 -10.10 2.76 -9.38
C ASN A 107 -11.29 3.70 -9.67
N HIS A 108 -11.90 4.30 -8.63
CA HIS A 108 -13.13 5.10 -8.77
C HIS A 108 -12.95 6.61 -8.51
N HIS A 109 -11.87 7.03 -7.85
CA HIS A 109 -11.76 8.40 -7.33
C HIS A 109 -10.95 9.37 -8.20
N CYS A 110 -10.27 8.91 -9.24
CA CYS A 110 -9.49 9.78 -10.13
C CYS A 110 -10.16 9.89 -11.51
N LYS A 111 -10.21 11.10 -12.08
CA LYS A 111 -10.57 11.34 -13.49
C LYS A 111 -9.52 10.76 -14.47
N SER A 112 -8.48 10.14 -13.94
CA SER A 112 -7.41 9.51 -14.70
C SER A 112 -7.94 8.34 -15.54
N PRO A 113 -7.39 8.11 -16.74
CA PRO A 113 -7.61 6.89 -17.49
C PRO A 113 -7.42 5.65 -16.60
N ARG A 114 -8.36 4.70 -16.69
CA ARG A 114 -8.26 3.41 -15.98
C ARG A 114 -6.88 2.79 -16.24
N GLY A 115 -6.17 2.45 -15.17
CA GLY A 115 -4.89 1.75 -15.23
C GLY A 115 -3.63 2.63 -15.18
N GLN A 116 -3.72 3.96 -15.26
CA GLN A 116 -2.51 4.81 -15.24
C GLN A 116 -1.68 4.66 -13.95
N PHE A 117 -2.34 4.47 -12.82
CA PHE A 117 -1.69 4.30 -11.52
C PHE A 117 -1.47 2.84 -11.13
N GLU A 118 -1.92 1.89 -11.96
CA GLU A 118 -1.91 0.47 -11.61
C GLU A 118 -0.49 -0.04 -11.29
N PRO A 119 0.57 0.26 -12.07
CA PRO A 119 1.92 -0.21 -11.73
C PRO A 119 2.45 0.37 -10.40
N PHE A 120 2.12 1.63 -10.10
CA PHE A 120 2.52 2.28 -8.85
C PHE A 120 1.77 1.70 -7.66
N MET A 121 0.45 1.48 -7.81
CA MET A 121 -0.36 0.78 -6.81
C MET A 121 0.16 -0.63 -6.55
N GLU A 122 0.43 -1.39 -7.61
CA GLU A 122 0.97 -2.74 -7.52
C GLU A 122 2.27 -2.75 -6.71
N ALA A 123 3.23 -1.88 -7.06
CA ALA A 123 4.52 -1.81 -6.40
C ALA A 123 4.38 -1.44 -4.91
N GLN A 124 3.63 -0.38 -4.58
CA GLN A 124 3.52 0.09 -3.20
C GLN A 124 2.69 -0.85 -2.31
N VAL A 125 1.59 -1.41 -2.83
CA VAL A 125 0.74 -2.33 -2.04
C VAL A 125 1.48 -3.63 -1.77
N LYS A 126 2.06 -4.27 -2.80
CA LYS A 126 2.81 -5.53 -2.60
C LYS A 126 4.03 -5.34 -1.72
N GLY A 127 4.74 -4.22 -1.83
CA GLY A 127 5.86 -3.88 -0.97
C GLY A 127 5.44 -3.84 0.50
N GLN A 128 4.44 -3.01 0.83
CA GLN A 128 3.96 -2.87 2.21
C GLN A 128 3.34 -4.16 2.76
N VAL A 129 2.59 -4.91 1.95
CA VAL A 129 2.05 -6.22 2.36
C VAL A 129 3.18 -7.21 2.64
N LYS A 130 4.17 -7.30 1.75
CA LYS A 130 5.34 -8.18 1.95
C LYS A 130 6.05 -7.85 3.25
N ASP A 131 6.29 -6.57 3.50
CA ASP A 131 7.07 -6.15 4.65
C ASP A 131 6.33 -6.39 5.99
N LEU A 132 5.00 -6.20 5.99
CA LEU A 132 4.14 -6.57 7.12
C LEU A 132 4.16 -8.09 7.37
N LEU A 133 4.03 -8.89 6.31
CA LEU A 133 4.10 -10.35 6.40
C LEU A 133 5.49 -10.82 6.89
N LEU A 134 6.57 -10.19 6.45
CA LEU A 134 7.92 -10.46 6.94
C LEU A 134 8.05 -10.16 8.44
N THR A 135 7.49 -9.05 8.89
CA THR A 135 7.47 -8.69 10.32
C THR A 135 6.75 -9.76 11.14
N TRP A 136 5.61 -10.25 10.64
CA TRP A 136 4.86 -11.33 11.28
C TRP A 136 5.62 -12.67 11.29
N LEU A 137 6.21 -13.06 10.17
CA LEU A 137 6.96 -14.32 10.06
C LEU A 137 8.26 -14.31 10.88
N GLY A 138 8.92 -13.16 11.02
CA GLY A 138 10.13 -13.01 11.82
C GLY A 138 9.90 -13.20 13.33
N GLN A 139 8.65 -13.12 13.79
CA GLN A 139 8.26 -13.38 15.18
C GLN A 139 7.93 -14.85 15.45
N MET A 140 7.87 -15.69 14.41
CA MET A 140 7.49 -17.09 14.50
C MET A 140 8.72 -18.00 14.40
N GLU A 141 8.83 -19.00 15.27
CA GLU A 141 9.77 -20.11 15.07
C GLU A 141 9.25 -21.00 13.93
N THR A 142 9.69 -20.75 12.70
CA THR A 142 9.26 -21.52 11.53
C THR A 142 10.31 -22.59 11.18
N ASN A 143 9.97 -23.86 11.36
CA ASN A 143 10.72 -25.00 10.79
C ASN A 143 10.33 -25.22 9.32
N SER A 144 10.33 -24.13 8.54
CA SER A 144 9.94 -24.11 7.14
C SER A 144 11.14 -24.45 6.24
N ARG A 145 10.89 -25.16 5.14
CA ARG A 145 11.90 -25.38 4.08
C ARG A 145 12.11 -24.16 3.20
N VAL A 146 11.17 -23.22 3.22
CA VAL A 146 11.19 -22.00 2.41
C VAL A 146 11.46 -20.79 3.30
N SER A 147 12.36 -19.93 2.86
CA SER A 147 12.71 -18.70 3.57
C SER A 147 11.49 -17.76 3.72
N PRO A 148 11.33 -17.09 4.86
CA PRO A 148 10.25 -16.12 5.10
C PRO A 148 10.10 -15.08 3.99
N GLU A 149 11.20 -14.65 3.36
CA GLU A 149 11.22 -13.68 2.26
C GLU A 149 10.49 -14.18 1.02
N ILE A 150 10.67 -15.45 0.67
CA ILE A 150 10.01 -16.08 -0.48
C ILE A 150 8.52 -16.25 -0.18
N ALA A 151 8.18 -16.73 1.03
CA ALA A 151 6.80 -16.92 1.46
C ALA A 151 6.03 -15.58 1.48
N ALA A 152 6.59 -14.54 2.10
CA ALA A 152 6.00 -13.20 2.16
C ALA A 152 5.88 -12.56 0.77
N THR A 153 6.87 -12.78 -0.12
CA THR A 153 6.78 -12.31 -1.51
C THR A 153 5.65 -13.04 -2.24
N ALA A 154 5.60 -14.37 -2.22
CA ALA A 154 4.54 -15.13 -2.89
C ALA A 154 3.15 -14.74 -2.38
N ALA A 155 2.98 -14.64 -1.06
CA ALA A 155 1.73 -14.22 -0.44
C ALA A 155 1.34 -12.79 -0.81
N SER A 156 2.27 -11.81 -0.84
CA SER A 156 1.93 -10.43 -1.22
C SER A 156 1.45 -10.32 -2.66
N TRP A 157 2.08 -11.07 -3.57
CA TRP A 157 1.64 -11.17 -4.96
C TRP A 157 0.28 -11.86 -5.08
N ALA A 158 0.04 -12.95 -4.37
CA ALA A 158 -1.24 -13.65 -4.38
C ALA A 158 -2.37 -12.75 -3.87
N ILE A 159 -2.17 -12.06 -2.74
CA ILE A 159 -3.16 -11.15 -2.16
C ILE A 159 -3.50 -10.03 -3.16
N TYR A 160 -2.49 -9.34 -3.73
CA TYR A 160 -2.72 -8.27 -4.69
C TYR A 160 -3.39 -8.77 -5.99
N GLY A 161 -2.91 -9.89 -6.53
CA GLY A 161 -3.46 -10.47 -7.77
C GLY A 161 -4.92 -10.91 -7.60
N LEU A 162 -5.26 -11.53 -6.48
CA LEU A 162 -6.64 -11.94 -6.16
C LEU A 162 -7.54 -10.74 -5.91
N ALA A 163 -7.05 -9.72 -5.20
CA ALA A 163 -7.76 -8.45 -5.04
C ALA A 163 -8.02 -7.76 -6.39
N GLN A 164 -7.04 -7.75 -7.28
CA GLN A 164 -7.19 -7.18 -8.63
C GLN A 164 -8.18 -7.99 -9.47
N TYR A 165 -8.11 -9.32 -9.40
CA TYR A 165 -9.06 -10.23 -10.05
C TYR A 165 -10.50 -9.91 -9.63
N TRP A 166 -10.78 -9.93 -8.33
CA TRP A 166 -12.13 -9.63 -7.80
C TRP A 166 -12.64 -8.24 -8.17
N ASN A 167 -11.76 -7.23 -8.21
CA ASN A 167 -12.13 -5.86 -8.58
C ASN A 167 -12.39 -5.67 -10.09
N ARG A 168 -11.91 -6.57 -10.94
CA ARG A 168 -12.13 -6.53 -12.39
C ARG A 168 -13.36 -7.31 -12.84
N GLU A 169 -13.81 -8.27 -12.05
CA GLU A 169 -14.99 -9.06 -12.36
C GLU A 169 -16.28 -8.21 -12.33
N LYS A 170 -17.13 -8.42 -13.35
CA LYS A 170 -18.41 -7.70 -13.48
C LYS A 170 -19.46 -8.21 -12.50
N GLU A 171 -19.48 -9.52 -12.30
CA GLU A 171 -20.36 -10.22 -11.36
C GLU A 171 -19.49 -10.81 -10.27
N ARG A 172 -19.42 -10.10 -9.14
CA ARG A 172 -18.58 -10.49 -8.01
C ARG A 172 -19.46 -10.87 -6.82
N ILE A 173 -19.08 -11.97 -6.17
CA ILE A 173 -19.59 -12.32 -4.84
C ILE A 173 -19.24 -11.23 -3.83
N ALA A 174 -19.90 -11.24 -2.68
CA ALA A 174 -19.61 -10.30 -1.59
C ALA A 174 -18.13 -10.37 -1.20
N LEU A 175 -17.55 -9.24 -0.78
CA LEU A 175 -16.13 -9.18 -0.45
C LEU A 175 -15.80 -10.13 0.69
N GLU A 176 -16.66 -10.21 1.69
CA GLU A 176 -16.55 -11.12 2.82
C GLU A 176 -16.49 -12.58 2.34
N GLU A 177 -17.38 -12.97 1.43
CA GLU A 177 -17.41 -14.33 0.87
C GLU A 177 -16.13 -14.62 0.05
N PHE A 178 -15.67 -13.65 -0.74
CA PHE A 178 -14.43 -13.79 -1.50
C PHE A 178 -13.21 -13.95 -0.60
N VAL A 179 -13.09 -13.14 0.45
CA VAL A 179 -11.99 -13.19 1.41
C VAL A 179 -11.92 -14.55 2.09
N GLU A 180 -13.06 -15.09 2.53
CA GLU A 180 -13.12 -16.42 3.15
C GLU A 180 -12.73 -17.54 2.17
N GLN A 181 -13.02 -17.41 0.87
CA GLN A 181 -12.58 -18.38 -0.14
C GLN A 181 -11.05 -18.37 -0.36
N ILE A 182 -10.41 -17.20 -0.33
CA ILE A 182 -8.98 -17.09 -0.65
C ILE A 182 -8.05 -17.17 0.57
N LEU A 183 -8.56 -16.91 1.77
CA LEU A 183 -7.80 -17.00 3.02
C LEU A 183 -6.97 -18.30 3.13
N PRO A 184 -7.52 -19.51 2.94
CA PRO A 184 -6.74 -20.74 3.04
C PRO A 184 -5.64 -20.87 1.95
N LEU A 185 -5.83 -20.25 0.77
CA LEU A 185 -4.80 -20.21 -0.28
C LEU A 185 -3.62 -19.31 0.13
N VAL A 186 -3.92 -18.20 0.80
CA VAL A 186 -2.88 -17.28 1.30
C VAL A 186 -2.16 -17.87 2.52
N GLU A 187 -2.88 -18.53 3.44
CA GLU A 187 -2.27 -19.26 4.56
C GLU A 187 -1.31 -20.36 4.08
N ALA A 188 -1.68 -21.07 3.01
CA ALA A 188 -0.82 -22.09 2.40
C ALA A 188 0.48 -21.48 1.83
N ASN A 189 0.44 -20.29 1.22
CA ASN A 189 1.64 -19.59 0.75
C ASN A 189 2.61 -19.23 1.88
N LEU A 190 2.07 -18.92 3.06
CA LEU A 190 2.85 -18.62 4.26
C LEU A 190 3.40 -19.88 4.94
N GLN A 191 3.09 -21.07 4.40
CA GLN A 191 3.42 -22.37 4.98
C GLN A 191 2.89 -22.56 6.40
N LEU A 192 1.79 -21.88 6.70
CA LEU A 192 1.06 -21.98 7.94
C LEU A 192 0.08 -23.15 7.81
N SER A 193 0.62 -24.34 7.60
CA SER A 193 -0.19 -25.56 7.65
C SER A 193 -0.38 -25.93 9.12
N ARG A 194 -1.64 -25.98 9.56
CA ARG A 194 -2.03 -26.43 10.91
C ARG A 194 -1.35 -27.76 11.22
N VAL A 195 -0.51 -27.77 12.27
CA VAL A 195 -0.18 -29.00 12.99
C VAL A 195 -1.42 -29.46 13.74
#